data_AF-A0A0T0M3R7-F1
#
_entry.id   AF-A0A0T0M3R7-F1
#
_cell.length_a   1.000
_cell.length_b   1.000
_cell.length_c   1.000
_cell.angle_alpha   90.00
_cell.angle_beta   90.00
_cell.angle_gamma   90.00
#
_symmetry.space_group_name_H-M   'P 1'
#
loop_
_entity.id
_entity.type
_entity.pdbx_description
1 polymer ?
#
loop_
_entity_poly.entity_id
_entity_poly.type
_entity_poly.pdbx_seq_one_letter_code
_entity_poly.pdbx_strand_id
1 'polypeptide(L)'
;MAIFKKASNINIQVSNHYTSLCKFSSEESESVIIEATKENLELSSQKRAVLQGFGKGGKEDVADKRVLIDRGVVNKGYWINEGGKKIIVNSKGDRGYDWIFGDAPSEAVMKANGMSKYDIFNINLTKSYTEAYLKTEMKSTLVGFSDIEDGFGKNGRALANHFFTGQGQPFTFAAGSNPSNEVKDSARFKSTFILGLKTELERRYNEKKYINESPAKIYQFTTKLPYYSAEEGLNPWVNEIAAFVGGIQGCIASYKLYQYEISKKGEVEIDRISFLDTFGAGWEDGGAGGMVKQWIPGLVAMFCLQHFKNTTDKAKYQPFTVIIDIEL
;
A
#
# COMPACT_ATOMS: atom_id res chain seq x y z
N MET A 1 -32.57 41.20 -25.36
CA MET A 1 -31.20 41.74 -25.55
C MET A 1 -31.03 41.98 -27.04
N ALA A 2 -30.78 43.22 -27.48
CA ALA A 2 -30.59 43.53 -28.90
C ALA A 2 -29.09 43.75 -29.17
N ILE A 3 -28.53 43.03 -30.14
CA ILE A 3 -27.12 43.18 -30.53
C ILE A 3 -27.07 44.10 -31.76
N PHE A 4 -26.51 45.29 -31.59
CA PHE A 4 -26.31 46.24 -32.69
C PHE A 4 -24.88 46.13 -33.23
N LYS A 5 -24.74 45.67 -34.48
CA LYS A 5 -23.43 45.53 -35.15
C LYS A 5 -23.17 46.73 -36.06
N LYS A 6 -22.06 47.44 -35.85
CA LYS A 6 -21.61 48.56 -36.71
C LYS A 6 -20.39 48.23 -37.59
N ALA A 7 -19.76 47.07 -37.40
CA ALA A 7 -18.54 46.68 -38.09
C ALA A 7 -18.79 45.62 -39.19
N SER A 8 -18.09 45.71 -40.32
CA SER A 8 -18.21 44.80 -41.47
C SER A 8 -17.40 43.50 -41.33
N ASN A 9 -16.42 43.45 -40.44
CA ASN A 9 -15.41 42.39 -40.30
C ASN A 9 -15.58 41.44 -39.09
N ILE A 10 -16.69 41.55 -38.35
CA ILE A 10 -16.96 40.75 -37.13
C ILE A 10 -17.97 39.65 -37.46
N ASN A 11 -17.74 38.44 -36.96
CA ASN A 11 -18.69 37.33 -37.02
C ASN A 11 -19.32 37.12 -35.63
N ILE A 12 -20.64 36.93 -35.58
CA ILE A 12 -21.36 36.72 -34.32
C ILE A 12 -22.04 35.36 -34.42
N GLN A 13 -21.63 34.43 -33.57
CA GLN A 13 -22.23 33.11 -33.47
C GLN A 13 -22.97 32.99 -32.14
N VAL A 14 -24.25 32.64 -32.22
CA VAL A 14 -25.09 32.34 -31.06
C VAL A 14 -25.35 30.85 -31.08
N SER A 15 -25.00 30.14 -30.01
CA SER A 15 -25.24 28.70 -29.88
C SER A 15 -26.65 28.43 -29.33
N ASN A 16 -27.31 27.41 -29.90
CA ASN A 16 -28.74 27.05 -29.79
C ASN A 16 -29.69 27.88 -30.69
N HIS A 17 -30.82 27.24 -31.02
CA HIS A 17 -31.62 27.35 -32.25
C HIS A 17 -31.73 28.70 -33.00
N TYR A 18 -31.25 28.64 -34.26
CA TYR A 18 -31.69 29.31 -35.51
C TYR A 18 -31.01 30.58 -36.08
N THR A 19 -31.14 30.59 -37.42
CA THR A 19 -30.54 31.34 -38.54
C THR A 19 -30.80 32.85 -38.54
N SER A 20 -29.76 33.63 -38.86
CA SER A 20 -29.85 35.10 -38.99
C SER A 20 -30.10 35.54 -40.43
N LEU A 21 -31.28 36.13 -40.67
CA LEU A 21 -31.45 37.23 -41.62
C LEU A 21 -32.17 38.36 -40.88
N CYS A 22 -31.46 39.49 -40.78
CA CYS A 22 -31.69 40.56 -39.82
C CYS A 22 -33.04 41.29 -39.97
N LYS A 23 -33.81 41.41 -38.88
CA LYS A 23 -34.42 42.64 -38.35
C LYS A 23 -35.26 42.30 -37.11
N PHE A 24 -34.68 42.57 -35.94
CA PHE A 24 -35.25 42.41 -34.59
C PHE A 24 -35.45 40.97 -34.11
N SER A 25 -34.75 40.62 -33.02
CA SER A 25 -35.18 39.55 -32.12
C SER A 25 -35.09 40.05 -30.68
N SER A 26 -36.10 39.73 -29.89
CA SER A 26 -36.14 39.92 -28.45
C SER A 26 -36.43 38.56 -27.82
N GLU A 27 -35.45 37.99 -27.12
CA GLU A 27 -35.57 37.33 -25.80
C GLU A 27 -34.27 36.60 -25.44
N GLU A 28 -34.22 36.07 -24.20
CA GLU A 28 -33.04 35.83 -23.37
C GLU A 28 -32.13 34.69 -23.86
N SER A 29 -30.83 34.97 -23.90
CA SER A 29 -29.79 33.99 -24.21
C SER A 29 -28.78 34.01 -23.08
N GLU A 30 -28.37 32.81 -22.61
CA GLU A 30 -27.45 32.64 -21.49
C GLU A 30 -26.01 33.06 -21.84
N SER A 31 -25.61 33.04 -23.12
CA SER A 31 -24.28 33.47 -23.56
C SER A 31 -24.23 33.87 -25.04
N VAL A 32 -23.39 34.87 -25.35
CA VAL A 32 -23.14 35.36 -26.71
C VAL A 32 -21.63 35.49 -26.90
N ILE A 33 -21.09 34.86 -27.94
CA ILE A 33 -19.67 34.96 -28.30
C ILE A 33 -19.53 35.90 -29.51
N ILE A 34 -18.69 36.92 -29.35
CA ILE A 34 -18.41 37.91 -30.41
C ILE A 34 -16.92 37.86 -30.70
N GLU A 35 -16.57 37.46 -31.93
CA GLU A 35 -15.19 37.32 -32.36
C GLU A 35 -14.86 38.34 -33.45
N ALA A 36 -13.93 39.25 -33.16
CA ALA A 36 -13.45 40.24 -34.12
C ALA A 36 -12.21 39.69 -34.83
N THR A 37 -12.32 39.45 -36.14
CA THR A 37 -11.25 38.77 -36.90
C THR A 37 -10.11 39.70 -37.31
N LYS A 38 -10.30 41.03 -37.28
CA LYS A 38 -9.30 41.99 -37.82
C LYS A 38 -9.13 43.35 -37.12
N GLU A 39 -9.97 43.76 -36.15
CA GLU A 39 -9.86 45.09 -35.49
C GLU A 39 -10.40 45.10 -34.04
N ASN A 40 -10.21 46.22 -33.32
CA ASN A 40 -10.64 46.41 -31.93
C ASN A 40 -12.17 46.27 -31.79
N LEU A 41 -12.62 45.35 -30.94
CA LEU A 41 -14.02 45.19 -30.57
C LEU A 41 -14.41 46.21 -29.50
N GLU A 42 -15.33 47.12 -29.82
CA GLU A 42 -15.99 47.97 -28.83
C GLU A 42 -17.38 47.43 -28.50
N LEU A 43 -17.63 47.11 -27.23
CA LEU A 43 -18.90 46.57 -26.75
C LEU A 43 -19.53 47.56 -25.76
N SER A 44 -20.73 48.03 -26.08
CA SER A 44 -21.54 48.88 -25.19
C SER A 44 -22.78 48.10 -24.77
N SER A 45 -22.93 47.88 -23.46
CA SER A 45 -24.05 47.15 -22.87
C SER A 45 -24.61 47.93 -21.69
N GLN A 46 -25.94 47.96 -21.56
CA GLN A 46 -26.61 48.52 -20.38
C GLN A 46 -26.58 47.58 -19.16
N LYS A 47 -26.15 46.32 -19.34
CA LYS A 47 -25.93 45.33 -18.27
C LYS A 47 -24.43 44.98 -18.17
N ARG A 48 -23.97 44.59 -16.97
CA ARG A 48 -22.57 44.22 -16.68
C ARG A 48 -22.08 43.16 -17.67
N ALA A 49 -21.06 43.51 -18.46
CA ALA A 49 -20.36 42.59 -19.36
C ALA A 49 -19.04 42.14 -18.71
N VAL A 50 -18.77 40.83 -18.72
CA VAL A 50 -17.46 40.27 -18.34
C VAL A 50 -16.66 40.13 -19.63
N LEU A 51 -15.62 40.95 -19.79
CA LEU A 51 -14.75 40.93 -20.96
C LEU A 51 -13.53 40.05 -20.64
N GLN A 52 -13.37 38.93 -21.35
CA GLN A 52 -12.25 38.00 -21.21
C GLN A 52 -11.56 37.88 -22.57
N GLY A 53 -10.23 38.14 -22.64
CA GLY A 53 -9.45 37.94 -23.87
C GLY A 53 -8.91 39.20 -24.60
N PHE A 54 -8.99 40.41 -24.03
CA PHE A 54 -8.25 41.55 -24.61
C PHE A 54 -6.76 41.48 -24.27
N GLY A 55 -6.01 40.76 -25.09
CA GLY A 55 -4.56 40.70 -25.04
C GLY A 55 -3.92 42.03 -25.44
N LYS A 56 -3.49 42.82 -24.45
CA LYS A 56 -2.31 43.68 -24.58
C LYS A 56 -1.28 43.25 -23.55
N GLY A 57 -0.27 42.50 -24.01
CA GLY A 57 1.02 42.35 -23.34
C GLY A 57 1.05 41.64 -21.98
N GLY A 58 0.12 40.70 -21.72
CA GLY A 58 0.17 39.88 -20.52
C GLY A 58 1.25 38.81 -20.65
N LYS A 59 2.16 38.75 -19.67
CA LYS A 59 3.08 37.63 -19.45
C LYS A 59 2.32 36.32 -19.71
N GLU A 60 2.95 35.41 -20.46
CA GLU A 60 2.54 34.00 -20.43
C GLU A 60 2.25 33.64 -18.98
N ASP A 61 1.07 33.06 -18.71
CA ASP A 61 0.82 32.40 -17.44
C ASP A 61 1.93 31.37 -17.30
N VAL A 62 2.98 31.71 -16.54
CA VAL A 62 4.14 30.86 -16.37
C VAL A 62 3.59 29.58 -15.77
N ALA A 63 3.64 28.49 -16.53
CA ALA A 63 3.16 27.21 -16.04
C ALA A 63 3.94 26.88 -14.76
N ASP A 64 3.22 26.62 -13.67
CA ASP A 64 3.84 26.32 -12.40
C ASP A 64 4.56 24.97 -12.49
N LYS A 65 5.87 25.02 -12.71
CA LYS A 65 6.67 23.86 -13.05
C LYS A 65 6.92 23.00 -11.81
N ARG A 66 6.62 21.70 -11.93
CA ARG A 66 6.91 20.67 -10.93
C ARG A 66 8.41 20.30 -10.99
N VAL A 67 9.15 20.54 -9.91
CA VAL A 67 10.59 20.25 -9.81
C VAL A 67 10.84 19.22 -8.71
N LEU A 68 11.62 18.18 -9.02
CA LEU A 68 12.05 17.19 -8.03
C LEU A 68 13.09 17.83 -7.10
N ILE A 69 12.80 17.87 -5.80
CA ILE A 69 13.69 18.51 -4.81
C ILE A 69 14.29 17.52 -3.82
N ASP A 70 13.67 16.36 -3.61
CA ASP A 70 14.19 15.32 -2.75
C ASP A 70 13.70 13.91 -3.17
N ARG A 71 14.47 12.90 -2.78
CA ARG A 71 14.10 11.49 -2.90
C ARG A 71 14.66 10.74 -1.70
N GLY A 72 13.88 9.81 -1.16
CA GLY A 72 14.31 9.07 0.00
C GLY A 72 13.44 7.88 0.30
N VAL A 73 13.70 7.30 1.46
CA VAL A 73 12.94 6.17 1.99
C VAL A 73 12.41 6.57 3.35
N VAL A 74 11.18 6.18 3.67
CA VAL A 74 10.60 6.25 5.01
C VAL A 74 10.20 4.84 5.44
N ASN A 75 10.06 4.63 6.74
CA ASN A 75 9.71 3.33 7.27
C ASN A 75 8.68 3.39 8.39
N LYS A 76 8.10 2.23 8.67
CA LYS A 76 7.26 1.98 9.83
C LYS A 76 7.55 0.57 10.32
N GLY A 77 7.56 0.38 11.64
CA GLY A 77 7.97 -0.87 12.29
C GLY A 77 9.44 -0.84 12.70
N TYR A 78 9.83 -1.77 13.59
CA TYR A 78 11.17 -1.84 14.15
C TYR A 78 11.96 -3.00 13.53
N TRP A 79 13.15 -2.67 13.02
CA TRP A 79 14.03 -3.60 12.34
C TRP A 79 15.46 -3.32 12.75
N ILE A 80 16.25 -4.38 12.84
CA ILE A 80 17.69 -4.30 12.99
C ILE A 80 18.36 -5.01 11.81
N ASN A 81 19.54 -4.52 11.44
CA ASN A 81 20.42 -5.25 10.53
C ASN A 81 21.43 -6.02 11.36
N GLU A 82 21.46 -7.34 11.20
CA GLU A 82 22.42 -8.21 11.85
C GLU A 82 23.03 -9.17 10.82
N GLY A 83 24.36 -9.13 10.66
CA GLY A 83 25.04 -10.00 9.70
C GLY A 83 24.56 -9.85 8.25
N GLY A 84 24.12 -8.64 7.85
CA GLY A 84 23.56 -8.36 6.53
C GLY A 84 22.10 -8.80 6.34
N LYS A 85 21.44 -9.30 7.39
CA LYS A 85 20.03 -9.69 7.37
C LYS A 85 19.16 -8.65 8.09
N LYS A 86 17.99 -8.35 7.52
CA LYS A 86 16.95 -7.57 8.20
C LYS A 86 16.20 -8.50 9.16
N ILE A 87 16.22 -8.17 10.45
CA ILE A 87 15.52 -8.88 11.51
C ILE A 87 14.42 -7.98 12.07
N ILE A 88 13.22 -8.53 12.24
CA ILE A 88 12.07 -7.85 12.86
C ILE A 88 12.19 -7.99 14.37
N VAL A 89 11.96 -6.89 15.09
CA VAL A 89 11.98 -6.85 16.56
C VAL A 89 10.80 -6.05 17.09
N ASN A 90 10.45 -6.25 18.36
CA ASN A 90 9.47 -5.42 19.03
C ASN A 90 9.99 -3.99 19.25
N SER A 91 9.14 -3.12 19.79
CA SER A 91 9.51 -1.72 20.11
C SER A 91 10.63 -1.59 21.17
N LYS A 92 10.96 -2.67 21.88
CA LYS A 92 12.05 -2.76 22.86
C LYS A 92 13.32 -3.41 22.28
N GLY A 93 13.28 -3.91 21.04
CA GLY A 93 14.39 -4.62 20.41
C GLY A 93 14.41 -6.13 20.67
N ASP A 94 13.39 -6.69 21.33
CA ASP A 94 13.32 -8.13 21.59
C ASP A 94 12.92 -8.92 20.34
N ARG A 95 13.46 -10.15 20.23
CA ARG A 95 13.10 -11.12 19.20
C ARG A 95 12.00 -12.05 19.70
N GLY A 96 11.08 -12.42 18.82
CA GLY A 96 10.01 -13.37 19.11
C GLY A 96 9.45 -14.01 17.85
N TYR A 97 8.45 -14.88 18.02
CA TYR A 97 7.61 -15.36 16.93
C TYR A 97 6.60 -14.28 16.55
N ASP A 98 5.98 -13.64 17.54
CA ASP A 98 5.29 -12.38 17.39
C ASP A 98 6.22 -11.22 17.77
N TRP A 99 6.34 -10.23 16.90
CA TRP A 99 7.12 -9.02 17.15
C TRP A 99 6.35 -8.01 18.00
N ILE A 100 5.02 -8.07 18.14
CA ILE A 100 4.28 -7.15 19.01
C ILE A 100 4.67 -7.45 20.47
N PHE A 101 4.64 -8.74 20.83
CA PHE A 101 4.95 -9.18 22.19
C PHE A 101 6.39 -9.65 22.38
N GLY A 102 7.12 -9.99 21.32
CA GLY A 102 8.47 -10.55 21.41
C GLY A 102 8.47 -11.94 22.06
N ASP A 103 7.42 -12.72 21.84
CA ASP A 103 7.20 -13.96 22.58
C ASP A 103 7.99 -15.16 22.02
N ALA A 104 8.50 -15.97 22.94
CA ALA A 104 9.26 -17.17 22.62
C ALA A 104 8.97 -18.24 23.69
N PRO A 105 7.78 -18.88 23.66
CA PRO A 105 7.38 -19.85 24.67
C PRO A 105 8.40 -21.00 24.74
N SER A 106 8.65 -21.51 25.95
CA SER A 106 9.49 -22.70 26.13
C SER A 106 8.80 -23.95 25.57
N GLU A 107 9.57 -24.97 25.22
CA GLU A 107 9.01 -26.26 24.78
C GLU A 107 8.04 -26.87 25.82
N ALA A 108 8.30 -26.66 27.11
CA ALA A 108 7.40 -27.10 28.19
C ALA A 108 6.04 -26.39 28.13
N VAL A 109 6.04 -25.09 27.83
CA VAL A 109 4.82 -24.29 27.66
C VAL A 109 4.05 -24.71 26.41
N MET A 110 4.74 -25.01 25.30
CA MET A 110 4.11 -25.56 24.09
C MET A 110 3.51 -26.95 24.30
N LYS A 111 4.19 -27.82 25.05
CA LYS A 111 3.68 -29.15 25.46
C LYS A 111 2.41 -29.04 26.28
N ALA A 112 2.38 -28.13 27.26
CA ALA A 112 1.21 -27.93 28.11
C ALA A 112 -0.04 -27.48 27.31
N ASN A 113 0.16 -26.83 26.16
CA ASN A 113 -0.92 -26.43 25.24
C ASN A 113 -1.11 -27.41 24.07
N GLY A 114 -0.42 -28.57 24.12
CA GLY A 114 -0.39 -29.66 23.14
C GLY A 114 -0.11 -29.25 21.70
N MET A 115 0.80 -28.29 21.55
CA MET A 115 1.34 -27.88 20.25
C MET A 115 2.61 -28.64 19.88
N SER A 116 3.27 -29.26 20.86
CA SER A 116 4.50 -30.01 20.65
C SER A 116 4.54 -31.26 21.52
N LYS A 117 4.80 -32.42 20.90
CA LYS A 117 5.86 -33.37 21.30
C LYS A 117 6.00 -34.47 20.25
N TYR A 118 7.22 -34.68 19.79
CA TYR A 118 7.71 -36.01 19.41
C TYR A 118 7.92 -36.81 20.70
N ASP A 119 6.87 -37.31 21.35
CA ASP A 119 7.00 -38.47 22.25
C ASP A 119 5.64 -39.00 22.72
N ILE A 120 5.59 -40.32 22.83
CA ILE A 120 4.48 -41.24 22.56
C ILE A 120 3.58 -41.51 23.77
N PHE A 121 3.66 -40.73 24.86
CA PHE A 121 3.01 -41.10 26.11
C PHE A 121 2.36 -39.93 26.83
N ASN A 122 1.04 -39.79 26.58
CA ASN A 122 0.00 -39.16 27.40
C ASN A 122 0.22 -37.65 27.74
N ILE A 123 -0.71 -36.73 27.50
CA ILE A 123 -2.12 -36.70 27.91
C ILE A 123 -2.90 -35.74 26.97
N ASN A 124 -4.03 -36.19 26.42
CA ASN A 124 -5.15 -35.42 25.86
C ASN A 124 -4.96 -34.32 24.79
N LEU A 125 -3.86 -34.32 24.04
CA LEU A 125 -3.84 -33.95 22.62
C LEU A 125 -3.10 -35.06 21.85
N THR A 126 -3.86 -36.00 21.27
CA THR A 126 -3.39 -37.35 20.88
C THR A 126 -2.67 -37.44 19.53
N LYS A 127 -2.22 -36.33 18.92
CA LYS A 127 -1.47 -36.40 17.66
C LYS A 127 -0.10 -35.77 17.80
N SER A 128 0.91 -36.63 18.02
CA SER A 128 2.29 -36.32 17.68
C SER A 128 2.36 -36.15 16.16
N TYR A 129 2.67 -34.94 15.70
CA TYR A 129 2.83 -34.65 14.28
C TYR A 129 4.30 -34.78 13.90
N THR A 130 4.62 -35.73 13.02
CA THR A 130 5.97 -35.81 12.45
C THR A 130 6.27 -34.56 11.63
N GLU A 131 7.54 -34.17 11.50
CA GLU A 131 7.95 -33.05 10.66
C GLU A 131 7.49 -33.26 9.22
N ALA A 132 7.51 -34.51 8.73
CA ALA A 132 6.98 -34.85 7.42
C ALA A 132 5.49 -34.51 7.30
N TYR A 133 4.68 -34.83 8.33
CA TYR A 133 3.26 -34.45 8.37
C TYR A 133 3.09 -32.93 8.42
N LEU A 134 3.78 -32.23 9.32
CA LEU A 134 3.70 -30.77 9.45
C LEU A 134 4.06 -30.06 8.14
N LYS A 135 5.12 -30.51 7.46
CA LYS A 135 5.51 -30.00 6.14
C LYS A 135 4.43 -30.23 5.10
N THR A 136 3.77 -31.38 5.14
CA THR A 136 2.71 -31.76 4.19
C THR A 136 1.47 -30.90 4.41
N GLU A 137 1.02 -30.77 5.66
CA GLU A 137 -0.12 -29.92 6.03
C GLU A 137 0.13 -28.46 5.67
N MET A 138 1.27 -27.89 6.10
CA MET A 138 1.64 -26.51 5.76
C MET A 138 1.63 -26.30 4.24
N LYS A 139 2.26 -27.18 3.48
CA LYS A 139 2.30 -27.08 2.02
C LYS A 139 0.91 -27.20 1.41
N SER A 140 0.07 -28.10 1.90
CA SER A 140 -1.30 -28.28 1.42
C SER A 140 -2.15 -27.05 1.67
N THR A 141 -2.07 -26.45 2.86
CA THR A 141 -2.77 -25.21 3.20
C THR A 141 -2.30 -24.06 2.33
N LEU A 142 -0.98 -23.86 2.17
CA LEU A 142 -0.44 -22.77 1.34
C LEU A 142 -0.78 -22.94 -0.14
N VAL A 143 -0.86 -24.17 -0.64
CA VAL A 143 -1.35 -24.43 -2.00
C VAL A 143 -2.84 -24.10 -2.11
N GLY A 144 -3.64 -24.42 -1.09
CA GLY A 144 -5.06 -24.07 -1.03
C GLY A 144 -5.31 -22.56 -0.96
N PHE A 145 -4.32 -21.77 -0.54
CA PHE A 145 -4.34 -20.30 -0.53
C PHE A 145 -3.98 -19.67 -1.87
N SER A 146 -3.55 -20.44 -2.86
CA SER A 146 -3.17 -19.90 -4.15
C SER A 146 -4.31 -20.04 -5.14
N ASP A 147 -4.49 -19.02 -5.96
CA ASP A 147 -5.49 -18.99 -7.00
C ASP A 147 -5.05 -19.76 -8.27
N ILE A 148 -5.97 -19.85 -9.22
CA ILE A 148 -5.70 -20.46 -10.52
C ILE A 148 -4.79 -19.55 -11.38
N GLU A 149 -4.87 -18.22 -11.21
CA GLU A 149 -4.11 -17.25 -12.00
C GLU A 149 -2.62 -17.24 -11.60
N ASP A 150 -2.29 -17.68 -10.39
CA ASP A 150 -0.93 -18.03 -9.97
C ASP A 150 -0.40 -19.37 -10.56
N GLY A 151 -1.12 -20.00 -11.49
CA GLY A 151 -0.69 -21.28 -12.06
C GLY A 151 -0.84 -22.42 -11.05
N PHE A 152 -2.00 -22.47 -10.39
CA PHE A 152 -2.43 -23.51 -9.47
C PHE A 152 -1.45 -23.73 -8.32
N GLY A 153 -1.28 -22.81 -7.37
CA GLY A 153 -0.46 -23.11 -6.18
C GLY A 153 1.01 -22.70 -6.24
N LYS A 154 1.46 -21.92 -7.22
CA LYS A 154 2.89 -21.68 -7.46
C LYS A 154 3.54 -20.88 -6.33
N ASN A 155 2.94 -19.76 -5.93
CA ASN A 155 3.34 -18.91 -4.82
C ASN A 155 3.29 -19.67 -3.51
N GLY A 156 2.21 -20.40 -3.23
CA GLY A 156 2.10 -21.25 -2.03
C GLY A 156 3.19 -22.33 -1.96
N ARG A 157 3.47 -23.01 -3.08
CA ARG A 157 4.58 -23.98 -3.17
C ARG A 157 5.95 -23.31 -2.98
N ALA A 158 6.18 -22.17 -3.61
CA ALA A 158 7.45 -21.45 -3.53
C ALA A 158 7.71 -20.99 -2.10
N LEU A 159 6.70 -20.41 -1.46
CA LEU A 159 6.74 -19.98 -0.07
C LEU A 159 7.01 -21.15 0.88
N ALA A 160 6.28 -22.27 0.74
CA ALA A 160 6.49 -23.47 1.55
C ALA A 160 7.91 -24.03 1.39
N ASN A 161 8.38 -24.18 0.14
CA ASN A 161 9.72 -24.70 -0.14
C ASN A 161 10.82 -23.79 0.43
N HIS A 162 10.65 -22.47 0.30
CA HIS A 162 11.57 -21.50 0.88
C HIS A 162 11.53 -21.49 2.41
N PHE A 163 10.38 -21.71 3.03
CA PHE A 163 10.31 -21.90 4.48
C PHE A 163 11.17 -23.10 4.93
N PHE A 164 11.07 -24.23 4.22
CA PHE A 164 11.81 -25.46 4.57
C PHE A 164 13.32 -25.36 4.28
N THR A 165 13.73 -24.65 3.22
CA THR A 165 15.10 -24.71 2.70
C THR A 165 15.83 -23.36 2.63
N GLY A 166 15.12 -22.24 2.76
CA GLY A 166 15.63 -20.87 2.60
C GLY A 166 16.46 -20.35 3.77
N GLN A 167 16.82 -21.20 4.73
CA GLN A 167 17.79 -20.91 5.81
C GLN A 167 17.47 -19.66 6.66
N GLY A 168 16.19 -19.29 6.76
CA GLY A 168 15.75 -18.12 7.51
C GLY A 168 15.86 -16.79 6.76
N GLN A 169 16.24 -16.81 5.47
CA GLN A 169 16.14 -15.62 4.64
C GLN A 169 14.67 -15.22 4.43
N PRO A 170 14.36 -13.92 4.36
CA PRO A 170 13.03 -13.48 3.97
C PRO A 170 12.62 -14.07 2.62
N PHE A 171 11.34 -14.39 2.46
CA PHE A 171 10.78 -14.72 1.16
C PHE A 171 10.19 -13.46 0.54
N THR A 172 10.55 -13.15 -0.70
CA THR A 172 10.06 -11.95 -1.38
C THR A 172 9.07 -12.32 -2.47
N PHE A 173 7.83 -11.86 -2.31
CA PHE A 173 6.89 -11.68 -3.41
C PHE A 173 7.32 -10.45 -4.21
N ALA A 174 7.95 -10.69 -5.36
CA ALA A 174 8.47 -9.63 -6.22
C ALA A 174 7.34 -8.78 -6.81
N ALA A 175 7.66 -7.55 -7.20
CA ALA A 175 6.76 -6.70 -7.96
C ALA A 175 6.21 -7.43 -9.19
N GLY A 176 4.90 -7.31 -9.44
CA GLY A 176 4.19 -8.04 -10.49
C GLY A 176 3.77 -9.46 -10.13
N SER A 177 4.18 -10.01 -8.98
CA SER A 177 3.61 -11.26 -8.48
C SER A 177 2.15 -11.08 -8.10
N ASN A 178 1.38 -12.19 -8.07
CA ASN A 178 -0.06 -12.10 -7.79
C ASN A 178 -0.35 -11.42 -6.42
N PRO A 179 0.28 -11.81 -5.30
CA PRO A 179 0.12 -11.14 -4.02
C PRO A 179 0.49 -9.64 -4.04
N SER A 180 1.53 -9.27 -4.78
CA SER A 180 1.91 -7.85 -4.92
C SER A 180 0.86 -7.05 -5.70
N ASN A 181 0.28 -7.62 -6.76
CA ASN A 181 -0.74 -6.98 -7.57
C ASN A 181 -2.06 -6.85 -6.81
N GLU A 182 -2.49 -7.88 -6.09
CA GLU A 182 -3.72 -7.85 -5.29
C GLU A 182 -3.67 -6.78 -4.21
N VAL A 183 -2.55 -6.68 -3.48
CA VAL A 183 -2.35 -5.60 -2.51
C VAL A 183 -2.36 -4.25 -3.21
N LYS A 184 -1.60 -4.09 -4.31
CA LYS A 184 -1.56 -2.87 -5.12
C LYS A 184 -2.95 -2.45 -5.58
N ASP A 185 -3.80 -3.41 -5.94
CA ASP A 185 -5.12 -3.17 -6.49
C ASP A 185 -6.24 -3.05 -5.47
N SER A 186 -5.96 -3.37 -4.21
CA SER A 186 -6.92 -3.23 -3.13
C SER A 186 -7.31 -1.76 -2.88
N ALA A 187 -8.59 -1.54 -2.59
CA ALA A 187 -9.09 -0.20 -2.21
C ALA A 187 -8.38 0.31 -0.95
N ARG A 188 -8.16 -0.54 0.05
CA ARG A 188 -7.47 -0.18 1.31
C ARG A 188 -6.07 0.36 1.05
N PHE A 189 -5.33 -0.27 0.15
CA PHE A 189 -4.02 0.21 -0.25
C PHE A 189 -4.12 1.56 -0.97
N LYS A 190 -4.92 1.65 -2.04
CA LYS A 190 -5.01 2.86 -2.88
C LYS A 190 -5.61 4.07 -2.17
N SER A 191 -6.79 3.91 -1.56
CA SER A 191 -7.57 5.03 -1.01
C SER A 191 -7.24 5.36 0.44
N THR A 192 -6.71 4.40 1.20
CA THR A 192 -6.42 4.62 2.63
C THR A 192 -4.92 4.75 2.89
N PHE A 193 -4.14 3.73 2.52
CA PHE A 193 -2.72 3.71 2.85
C PHE A 193 -1.90 4.72 2.02
N ILE A 194 -1.95 4.63 0.68
CA ILE A 194 -1.17 5.52 -0.19
C ILE A 194 -1.55 6.98 0.03
N LEU A 195 -2.86 7.27 0.06
CA LEU A 195 -3.35 8.63 0.30
C LEU A 195 -2.93 9.15 1.67
N GLY A 196 -3.07 8.33 2.72
CA GLY A 196 -2.65 8.67 4.08
C GLY A 196 -1.16 8.95 4.17
N LEU A 197 -0.33 8.09 3.58
CA LEU A 197 1.12 8.23 3.58
C LEU A 197 1.55 9.51 2.86
N LYS A 198 1.03 9.76 1.64
CA LYS A 198 1.31 11.00 0.91
C LYS A 198 0.95 12.23 1.72
N THR A 199 -0.25 12.25 2.30
CA THR A 199 -0.74 13.36 3.14
C THR A 199 0.17 13.59 4.35
N GLU A 200 0.60 12.52 5.03
CA GLU A 200 1.51 12.61 6.17
C GLU A 200 2.88 13.18 5.78
N LEU A 201 3.46 12.70 4.67
CA LEU A 201 4.77 13.15 4.20
C LEU A 201 4.75 14.59 3.69
N GLU A 202 3.68 14.99 2.99
CA GLU A 202 3.46 16.39 2.59
C GLU A 202 3.33 17.31 3.80
N ARG A 203 2.53 16.91 4.79
CA ARG A 203 2.40 17.67 6.06
C ARG A 203 3.75 17.80 6.76
N ARG A 204 4.51 16.69 6.86
CA ARG A 204 5.85 16.67 7.44
C ARG A 204 6.78 17.64 6.74
N TYR A 205 6.83 17.61 5.41
CA TYR A 205 7.62 18.56 4.62
C TYR A 205 7.17 20.01 4.83
N ASN A 206 5.85 20.27 4.84
CA ASN A 206 5.34 21.62 5.02
C ASN A 206 5.73 22.22 6.38
N GLU A 207 5.72 21.40 7.44
CA GLU A 207 6.08 21.80 8.81
C GLU A 207 7.59 21.93 9.03
N LYS A 208 8.40 21.05 8.43
CA LYS A 208 9.82 20.90 8.77
C LYS A 208 10.79 21.29 7.67
N LYS A 209 10.28 21.40 6.44
CA LYS A 209 11.05 21.61 5.19
C LYS A 209 11.97 20.45 4.82
N TYR A 210 11.73 19.27 5.39
CA TYR A 210 12.34 18.00 5.03
C TYR A 210 11.42 16.85 5.44
N ILE A 211 11.52 15.71 4.76
CA ILE A 211 10.89 14.46 5.19
C ILE A 211 11.85 13.73 6.12
N ASN A 212 12.98 13.27 5.56
CA ASN A 212 14.11 12.75 6.33
C ASN A 212 15.03 13.91 6.75
N GLU A 213 15.44 13.95 8.02
CA GLU A 213 16.37 14.98 8.51
C GLU A 213 17.77 14.78 7.91
N SER A 214 18.15 13.52 7.70
CA SER A 214 19.40 13.11 7.06
C SER A 214 19.29 11.66 6.60
N PRO A 215 20.23 11.14 5.79
CA PRO A 215 20.28 9.71 5.45
C PRO A 215 20.35 8.78 6.67
N ALA A 216 20.89 9.24 7.80
CA ALA A 216 20.98 8.48 9.04
C ALA A 216 19.71 8.54 9.91
N LYS A 217 18.82 9.51 9.63
CA LYS A 217 17.60 9.75 10.41
C LYS A 217 16.37 9.58 9.52
N ILE A 218 16.09 8.33 9.20
CA ILE A 218 14.92 7.92 8.42
C ILE A 218 13.65 8.20 9.22
N TYR A 219 12.68 8.87 8.60
CA TYR A 219 11.40 9.21 9.21
C TYR A 219 10.54 7.97 9.42
N GLN A 220 10.08 7.80 10.66
CA GLN A 220 9.15 6.75 11.08
C GLN A 220 7.72 7.26 10.95
N PHE A 221 7.02 6.84 9.90
CA PHE A 221 5.67 7.33 9.62
C PHE A 221 4.60 6.64 10.49
N THR A 222 3.49 7.34 10.70
CA THR A 222 2.43 6.93 11.61
C THR A 222 1.18 6.39 10.90
N THR A 223 1.03 6.67 9.60
CA THR A 223 -0.02 6.13 8.72
C THR A 223 -0.26 4.63 9.00
N LYS A 224 -1.54 4.26 9.12
CA LYS A 224 -1.94 2.89 9.41
C LYS A 224 -1.62 1.99 8.21
N LEU A 225 -1.00 0.84 8.49
CA LEU A 225 -0.74 -0.17 7.46
C LEU A 225 -2.07 -0.79 7.02
N PRO A 226 -2.20 -1.19 5.74
CA PRO A 226 -3.36 -1.95 5.33
C PRO A 226 -3.37 -3.30 6.06
N TYR A 227 -4.54 -3.69 6.53
CA TYR A 227 -4.77 -4.96 7.21
C TYR A 227 -5.70 -5.81 6.35
N TYR A 228 -5.37 -7.09 6.22
CA TYR A 228 -6.10 -8.10 5.47
C TYR A 228 -6.29 -9.27 6.43
N SER A 229 -7.53 -9.57 6.81
CA SER A 229 -7.75 -10.62 7.80
C SER A 229 -7.53 -12.00 7.20
N ALA A 230 -7.16 -12.98 8.03
CA ALA A 230 -7.10 -14.37 7.60
C ALA A 230 -8.44 -14.87 7.03
N GLU A 231 -9.57 -14.39 7.55
CA GLU A 231 -10.91 -14.70 7.03
C GLU A 231 -11.14 -14.15 5.62
N GLU A 232 -10.65 -12.94 5.33
CA GLU A 232 -10.73 -12.36 3.98
C GLU A 232 -9.86 -13.10 2.97
N GLY A 233 -8.68 -13.57 3.40
CA GLY A 233 -7.81 -14.43 2.59
C GLY A 233 -8.36 -15.85 2.37
N LEU A 234 -9.38 -16.27 3.13
CA LEU A 234 -10.06 -17.56 2.95
C LEU A 234 -11.35 -17.45 2.12
N ASN A 235 -11.76 -16.25 1.71
CA ASN A 235 -12.99 -16.04 0.98
C ASN A 235 -12.77 -16.14 -0.54
N PRO A 236 -13.25 -17.20 -1.21
CA PRO A 236 -13.00 -17.44 -2.63
C PRO A 236 -13.71 -16.46 -3.58
N TRP A 237 -14.47 -15.50 -3.03
CA TRP A 237 -15.27 -14.52 -3.77
C TRP A 237 -14.74 -13.08 -3.67
N VAL A 238 -13.76 -12.83 -2.81
CA VAL A 238 -13.10 -11.53 -2.71
C VAL A 238 -11.80 -11.66 -3.47
N ASN A 239 -11.58 -10.88 -4.53
CA ASN A 239 -10.34 -10.93 -5.31
C ASN A 239 -9.15 -10.77 -4.35
N GLU A 240 -8.42 -11.87 -4.18
CA GLU A 240 -8.00 -12.41 -2.87
C GLU A 240 -6.77 -11.70 -2.35
N ILE A 241 -6.96 -10.57 -1.66
CA ILE A 241 -5.84 -9.84 -1.10
C ILE A 241 -5.16 -10.71 -0.04
N ALA A 242 -4.11 -11.41 -0.45
CA ALA A 242 -3.05 -11.80 0.43
C ALA A 242 -3.42 -12.89 1.46
N ALA A 243 -3.85 -14.07 0.98
CA ALA A 243 -3.88 -15.29 1.81
C ALA A 243 -2.51 -15.65 2.43
N PHE A 244 -1.43 -15.03 1.93
CA PHE A 244 -0.08 -15.11 2.49
C PHE A 244 0.31 -13.93 3.40
N VAL A 245 -0.63 -13.07 3.79
CA VAL A 245 -0.33 -11.82 4.52
C VAL A 245 -1.45 -11.56 5.53
N GLY A 246 -1.28 -12.10 6.74
CA GLY A 246 -2.30 -12.04 7.79
C GLY A 246 -2.33 -10.69 8.53
N GLY A 247 -1.22 -9.95 8.53
CA GLY A 247 -1.19 -8.65 9.19
C GLY A 247 0.11 -7.92 8.98
N ILE A 248 0.19 -7.08 7.95
CA ILE A 248 1.40 -6.29 7.64
C ILE A 248 1.89 -5.53 8.88
N GLN A 249 3.13 -5.82 9.25
CA GLN A 249 3.71 -5.39 10.52
C GLN A 249 4.69 -4.24 10.35
N GLY A 250 5.18 -4.07 9.12
CA GLY A 250 5.92 -2.89 8.78
C GLY A 250 6.06 -2.67 7.29
N CYS A 251 6.69 -1.55 6.98
CA CYS A 251 6.71 -1.02 5.64
C CYS A 251 7.96 -0.18 5.43
N ILE A 252 8.51 -0.28 4.23
CA ILE A 252 9.53 0.60 3.70
C ILE A 252 8.95 1.21 2.44
N ALA A 253 8.84 2.53 2.38
CA ALA A 253 8.29 3.24 1.22
C ALA A 253 9.33 4.22 0.66
N SER A 254 9.57 4.13 -0.64
CA SER A 254 10.37 5.10 -1.38
C SER A 254 9.48 6.26 -1.83
N TYR A 255 10.01 7.48 -1.75
CA TYR A 255 9.29 8.68 -2.13
C TYR A 255 10.12 9.58 -3.04
N LYS A 256 9.41 10.36 -3.86
CA LYS A 256 9.90 11.52 -4.58
C LYS A 256 9.11 12.73 -4.11
N LEU A 257 9.82 13.78 -3.68
CA LEU A 257 9.22 15.03 -3.25
C LEU A 257 9.45 16.08 -4.34
N TYR A 258 8.36 16.64 -4.82
CA TYR A 258 8.36 17.71 -5.78
C TYR A 258 7.94 19.01 -5.13
N GLN A 259 8.44 20.12 -5.65
CA GLN A 259 7.95 21.45 -5.33
C GLN A 259 7.63 22.20 -6.63
N TYR A 260 6.50 22.88 -6.59
CA TYR A 260 6.05 23.77 -7.66
C TYR A 260 6.78 25.12 -7.57
N GLU A 261 7.38 25.57 -8.67
CA GLU A 261 8.25 26.76 -8.69
C GLU A 261 7.54 28.06 -8.26
N ILE A 262 6.27 28.23 -8.61
CA ILE A 262 5.48 29.44 -8.37
C ILE A 262 4.68 29.32 -7.07
N SER A 263 3.81 28.31 -6.96
CA SER A 263 2.96 28.12 -5.77
C SER A 263 3.74 27.68 -4.53
N LYS A 264 4.97 27.19 -4.71
CA LYS A 264 5.80 26.60 -3.65
C LYS A 264 5.16 25.40 -2.95
N LYS A 265 4.07 24.87 -3.50
CA LYS A 265 3.37 23.67 -2.98
C LYS A 265 4.31 22.46 -3.05
N GLY A 266 4.40 21.70 -1.96
CA GLY A 266 5.03 20.39 -1.95
C GLY A 266 4.06 19.31 -2.39
N GLU A 267 4.53 18.35 -3.19
CA GLU A 267 3.76 17.19 -3.62
C GLU A 267 4.61 15.93 -3.45
N VAL A 268 4.04 14.90 -2.85
CA VAL A 268 4.74 13.63 -2.64
C VAL A 268 4.20 12.55 -3.57
N GLU A 269 5.12 11.90 -4.26
CA GLU A 269 4.89 10.69 -5.03
C GLU A 269 5.54 9.51 -4.31
N ILE A 270 4.83 8.39 -4.24
CA ILE A 270 5.35 7.12 -3.72
C ILE A 270 5.53 6.23 -4.94
N ASP A 271 6.73 5.70 -5.14
CA ASP A 271 7.09 4.94 -6.35
C ASP A 271 7.35 3.45 -6.06
N ARG A 272 7.79 3.11 -4.84
CA ARG A 272 7.96 1.72 -4.43
C ARG A 272 7.63 1.50 -2.97
N ILE A 273 7.00 0.37 -2.67
CA ILE A 273 6.63 -0.04 -1.33
C ILE A 273 7.03 -1.48 -1.12
N SER A 274 7.73 -1.75 -0.03
CA SER A 274 7.97 -3.09 0.46
C SER A 274 7.24 -3.24 1.79
N PHE A 275 6.15 -3.99 1.78
CA PHE A 275 5.52 -4.44 3.01
C PHE A 275 6.26 -5.64 3.55
N LEU A 276 6.25 -5.76 4.86
CA LEU A 276 6.84 -6.89 5.53
C LEU A 276 5.84 -7.41 6.55
N ASP A 277 5.73 -8.72 6.55
CA ASP A 277 4.90 -9.48 7.46
C ASP A 277 5.76 -10.58 8.06
N THR A 278 5.71 -10.78 9.38
CA THR A 278 6.16 -12.05 9.94
C THR A 278 5.12 -13.08 9.52
N PHE A 279 5.37 -13.69 8.37
CA PHE A 279 4.55 -14.78 7.90
C PHE A 279 4.70 -15.95 8.86
N GLY A 280 3.74 -16.07 9.76
CA GLY A 280 3.96 -16.81 10.98
C GLY A 280 2.75 -16.66 11.88
N ALA A 281 2.25 -17.79 12.36
CA ALA A 281 1.32 -17.80 13.46
C ALA A 281 2.03 -17.20 14.70
N GLY A 282 1.35 -16.32 15.43
CA GLY A 282 1.74 -15.92 16.78
C GLY A 282 1.46 -17.04 17.80
N TRP A 283 1.85 -16.82 19.04
CA TRP A 283 1.53 -17.75 20.14
C TRP A 283 0.02 -17.93 20.33
N GLU A 284 -0.74 -16.88 20.08
CA GLU A 284 -2.20 -16.83 20.05
C GLU A 284 -2.79 -17.71 18.96
N ASP A 285 -2.18 -17.75 17.77
CA ASP A 285 -2.61 -18.59 16.65
C ASP A 285 -2.34 -20.09 16.93
N GLY A 286 -1.37 -20.33 17.81
CA GLY A 286 -1.07 -21.63 18.39
C GLY A 286 -2.09 -22.16 19.41
N GLY A 287 -3.01 -21.32 19.88
CA GLY A 287 -4.03 -21.70 20.87
C GLY A 287 -3.66 -21.36 22.32
N ALA A 288 -2.84 -20.34 22.55
CA ALA A 288 -2.49 -19.89 23.88
C ALA A 288 -3.52 -18.96 24.55
N GLY A 289 -3.53 -18.96 25.89
CA GLY A 289 -4.24 -17.96 26.70
C GLY A 289 -5.78 -18.06 26.68
N GLY A 290 -6.35 -19.14 26.14
CA GLY A 290 -7.81 -19.30 26.04
C GLY A 290 -8.48 -18.43 24.97
N MET A 291 -7.69 -17.74 24.13
CA MET A 291 -8.18 -17.01 22.96
C MET A 291 -8.75 -18.01 21.93
N VAL A 292 -9.82 -17.61 21.23
CA VAL A 292 -10.49 -18.46 20.25
C VAL A 292 -9.52 -18.78 19.13
N LYS A 293 -9.20 -20.07 19.00
CA LYS A 293 -8.32 -20.65 17.98
C LYS A 293 -8.74 -20.20 16.58
N GLN A 294 -7.88 -19.49 15.86
CA GLN A 294 -7.93 -19.49 14.40
C GLN A 294 -7.36 -20.84 13.94
N TRP A 295 -8.19 -21.90 13.97
CA TRP A 295 -7.81 -23.26 13.58
C TRP A 295 -7.57 -23.35 12.06
N ILE A 296 -6.47 -22.78 11.58
CA ILE A 296 -5.96 -23.06 10.24
C ILE A 296 -4.80 -24.05 10.41
N PRO A 297 -4.96 -25.34 10.08
CA PRO A 297 -3.96 -26.38 10.34
C PRO A 297 -2.56 -26.04 9.84
N GLY A 298 -2.44 -25.39 8.67
CA GLY A 298 -1.16 -24.94 8.12
C GLY A 298 -0.46 -23.86 8.95
N LEU A 299 -1.19 -22.96 9.61
CA LEU A 299 -0.60 -21.91 10.44
C LEU A 299 -0.01 -22.51 11.74
N VAL A 300 -0.74 -23.44 12.37
CA VAL A 300 -0.23 -24.21 13.52
C VAL A 300 1.01 -25.01 13.11
N ALA A 301 0.98 -25.66 11.95
CA ALA A 301 2.13 -26.41 11.45
C ALA A 301 3.36 -25.52 11.23
N MET A 302 3.15 -24.32 10.67
CA MET A 302 4.19 -23.32 10.49
C MET A 302 4.79 -22.88 11.84
N PHE A 303 3.96 -22.53 12.84
CA PHE A 303 4.43 -22.16 14.18
C PHE A 303 5.32 -23.25 14.79
N CYS A 304 4.86 -24.50 14.76
CA CYS A 304 5.61 -25.62 15.34
C CYS A 304 6.94 -25.84 14.62
N LEU A 305 6.93 -25.83 13.27
CA LEU A 305 8.16 -26.01 12.48
C LEU A 305 9.17 -24.86 12.71
N GLN A 306 8.67 -23.63 12.80
CA GLN A 306 9.49 -22.45 13.10
C GLN A 306 10.08 -22.52 14.50
N HIS A 307 9.31 -22.99 15.48
CA HIS A 307 9.79 -23.16 16.84
C HIS A 307 10.93 -24.16 16.94
N PHE A 308 10.75 -25.38 16.39
CA PHE A 308 11.80 -26.40 16.45
C PHE A 308 13.06 -26.00 15.70
N LYS A 309 12.94 -25.24 14.61
CA LYS A 309 14.08 -24.64 13.91
C LYS A 309 14.85 -23.64 14.79
N ASN A 310 14.14 -22.82 15.57
CA ASN A 310 14.75 -21.77 16.39
C ASN A 310 15.30 -22.29 17.73
N THR A 311 14.70 -23.34 18.31
CA THR A 311 15.21 -23.96 19.54
C THR A 311 16.48 -24.76 19.34
N THR A 312 16.64 -25.38 18.16
CA THR A 312 17.85 -26.14 17.81
C THR A 312 19.05 -25.24 17.49
N ASP A 313 18.82 -23.99 17.08
CA ASP A 313 19.87 -23.00 16.87
C ASP A 313 19.44 -21.60 17.34
N LYS A 314 19.81 -21.26 18.58
CA LYS A 314 19.43 -20.01 19.24
C LYS A 314 19.94 -18.75 18.51
N ALA A 315 21.02 -18.86 17.74
CA ALA A 315 21.53 -17.74 16.93
C ALA A 315 20.63 -17.45 15.71
N LYS A 316 19.62 -18.29 15.45
CA LYS A 316 18.69 -18.19 14.32
C LYS A 316 17.24 -17.92 14.74
N TYR A 317 16.98 -17.46 15.97
CA TYR A 317 15.65 -16.93 16.35
C TYR A 317 15.28 -15.76 15.43
N GLN A 318 14.63 -16.09 14.33
CA GLN A 318 14.14 -15.13 13.34
C GLN A 318 12.71 -15.55 13.01
N PRO A 319 11.73 -14.64 13.17
CA PRO A 319 10.41 -14.91 12.65
C PRO A 319 10.50 -15.05 11.13
N PHE A 320 9.88 -16.09 10.55
CA PHE A 320 9.85 -16.24 9.10
C PHE A 320 9.18 -15.00 8.51
N THR A 321 9.87 -14.31 7.61
CA THR A 321 9.47 -13.00 7.12
C THR A 321 9.11 -13.12 5.65
N VAL A 322 7.96 -12.59 5.28
CA VAL A 322 7.57 -12.35 3.90
C VAL A 322 7.70 -10.88 3.60
N ILE A 323 8.23 -10.57 2.42
CA ILE A 323 8.30 -9.24 1.86
C ILE A 323 7.37 -9.20 0.65
N ILE A 324 6.48 -8.22 0.60
CA ILE A 324 5.61 -7.96 -0.55
C ILE A 324 6.13 -6.67 -1.19
N ASP A 325 6.74 -6.82 -2.35
CA ASP A 325 7.34 -5.71 -3.06
C ASP A 325 6.38 -5.21 -4.14
N ILE A 326 6.12 -3.91 -4.14
CA ILE A 326 5.13 -3.25 -4.98
C ILE A 326 5.79 -2.05 -5.64
N GLU A 327 5.79 -2.04 -6.97
CA GLU A 327 6.16 -0.89 -7.79
C GLU A 327 4.87 -0.17 -8.23
N LEU A 328 4.83 1.15 -8.09
CA LEU A 328 3.61 1.95 -8.30
C LEU A 328 3.51 2.54 -9.69
#